data_AF-A0A3C1PIJ4-F1
#
_entry.id   AF-A0A3C1PIJ4-F1
#
_cell.length_a   1.000
_cell.length_b   1.000
_cell.length_c   1.000
_cell.angle_alpha   90.00
_cell.angle_beta   90.00
_cell.angle_gamma   90.00
#
_symmetry.space_group_name_H-M   'P 1'
#
loop_
_entity.id
_entity.type
_entity.pdbx_description
1 polymer ?
#
loop_
_entity_poly.entity_id
_entity_poly.type
_entity_poly.pdbx_seq_one_letter_code
_entity_poly.pdbx_strand_id
1 'polypeptide(L)'
;MKTVNLLILAVIISQTALAQNLVRNGNFEQHAKCPDDFTQWNVSMEFLPNWNFPNKGTADYFNTCGTGNAAVPDNFAGTMLPHSGNAYIGMVLKSLKPNYREYVQTKLIKPLLKDSIYCMSFFYSFSQYSGFGVKKVGAYFGATELKQLTDEVLPVESQLTFSINLTNDRKDWIEACVTFKAAGNEQYITLGNFLNDAKTEVVPFDNSKLP
;
A
#
# COMPACT_ATOMS: atom_id res chain seq x y z
N MET A 1 43.40 46.39 33.69
CA MET A 1 42.07 46.08 33.10
C MET A 1 42.05 44.59 32.77
N LYS A 2 41.18 43.80 33.41
CA LYS A 2 41.08 42.35 33.18
C LYS A 2 40.16 42.11 31.99
N THR A 3 40.70 41.56 30.91
CA THR A 3 39.91 41.13 29.73
C THR A 3 39.16 39.84 30.07
N VAL A 4 37.83 39.87 29.96
CA VAL A 4 36.98 38.68 30.11
C VAL A 4 36.72 38.14 28.71
N ASN A 5 37.31 36.99 28.39
CA ASN A 5 37.05 36.29 27.13
C ASN A 5 35.78 35.44 27.29
N LEU A 6 34.71 35.84 26.61
CA LEU A 6 33.45 35.08 26.55
C LEU A 6 33.58 34.01 25.45
N LEU A 7 33.71 32.74 25.85
CA LEU A 7 33.71 31.61 24.94
C LEU A 7 32.25 31.20 24.63
N ILE A 8 31.77 31.49 23.42
CA ILE A 8 30.43 31.06 22.97
C ILE A 8 30.56 29.63 22.44
N LEU A 9 30.11 28.64 23.21
CA LEU A 9 30.03 27.25 22.79
C LEU A 9 28.79 27.08 21.89
N ALA A 10 28.99 27.03 20.57
CA ALA A 10 27.91 26.73 19.62
C ALA A 10 27.53 25.24 19.75
N VAL A 11 26.46 24.95 20.49
CA VAL A 11 25.87 23.61 20.55
C VAL A 11 25.21 23.32 19.20
N ILE A 12 25.86 22.50 18.37
CA ILE A 12 25.28 21.98 17.14
C ILE A 12 24.23 20.92 17.55
N ILE A 13 22.99 21.37 17.76
CA ILE A 13 21.85 20.48 17.95
C ILE A 13 21.60 19.84 16.59
N SER A 14 22.07 18.61 16.42
CA SER A 14 21.77 17.79 15.25
C SER A 14 20.27 17.49 15.27
N GLN A 15 19.47 18.31 14.59
CA GLN A 15 18.06 18.03 14.39
C GLN A 15 17.97 16.84 13.43
N THR A 16 17.82 15.64 13.97
CA THR A 16 17.32 14.52 13.19
C THR A 16 15.93 14.93 12.71
N ALA A 17 15.83 15.38 11.46
CA ALA A 17 14.54 15.67 10.85
C ALA A 17 13.77 14.34 10.79
N LEU A 18 12.79 14.20 11.68
CA LEU A 18 11.80 13.14 11.56
C LEU A 18 11.05 13.43 10.25
N ALA A 19 11.37 12.67 9.20
CA ALA A 19 10.62 12.75 7.95
C ALA A 19 9.16 12.46 8.25
N GLN A 20 8.28 13.38 7.88
CA GLN A 20 6.83 13.21 8.06
C GLN A 20 6.32 12.22 7.02
N ASN A 21 5.55 11.23 7.45
CA ASN A 21 4.85 10.35 6.53
C ASN A 21 3.90 11.19 5.66
N LEU A 22 4.10 11.17 4.34
CA LEU A 22 3.30 11.95 3.38
C LEU A 22 2.00 11.26 2.97
N VAL A 23 1.81 10.00 3.38
CA VAL A 23 0.59 9.23 3.14
C VAL A 23 -0.38 9.47 4.29
N ARG A 24 -1.57 10.03 3.97
CA ARG A 24 -2.65 10.16 4.95
C ARG A 24 -3.26 8.79 5.22
N ASN A 25 -3.52 8.49 6.49
CA ASN A 25 -4.18 7.24 6.90
C ASN A 25 -3.50 5.99 6.29
N GLY A 26 -2.16 5.95 6.31
CA GLY A 26 -1.37 4.87 5.69
C GLY A 26 -1.47 3.52 6.41
N ASN A 27 -1.99 3.50 7.63
CA ASN A 27 -2.27 2.30 8.41
C ASN A 27 -3.75 1.90 8.37
N PHE A 28 -4.60 2.63 7.64
CA PHE A 28 -6.02 2.33 7.44
C PHE A 28 -6.90 2.30 8.71
N GLU A 29 -6.43 2.92 9.80
CA GLU A 29 -7.19 2.96 11.07
C GLU A 29 -8.33 3.99 11.04
N GLN A 30 -8.18 5.08 10.28
CA GLN A 30 -9.25 6.06 10.13
C GLN A 30 -10.29 5.53 9.13
N HIS A 31 -11.47 5.21 9.64
CA HIS A 31 -12.59 4.69 8.85
C HIS A 31 -13.93 5.28 9.30
N ALA A 32 -14.94 5.24 8.42
CA ALA A 32 -16.27 5.80 8.68
C ALA A 32 -17.26 4.78 9.28
N LYS A 33 -17.17 3.51 8.87
CA LYS A 33 -18.00 2.40 9.36
C LYS A 33 -17.19 1.09 9.27
N CYS A 34 -17.47 0.14 10.14
CA CYS A 34 -16.94 -1.22 10.08
C CYS A 34 -17.45 -1.98 8.85
N PRO A 35 -16.59 -2.77 8.19
CA PRO A 35 -16.99 -3.56 7.03
C PRO A 35 -17.80 -4.79 7.46
N ASP A 36 -18.95 -5.00 6.83
CA ASP A 36 -19.83 -6.15 7.09
C ASP A 36 -19.69 -7.28 6.05
N ASP A 37 -19.08 -6.99 4.90
CA ASP A 37 -18.78 -7.92 3.81
C ASP A 37 -17.61 -7.41 2.94
N PHE A 38 -17.22 -8.16 1.90
CA PHE A 38 -16.26 -7.72 0.89
C PHE A 38 -16.75 -6.48 0.13
N THR A 39 -15.82 -5.71 -0.44
CA THR A 39 -16.07 -4.41 -1.05
C THR A 39 -16.78 -4.58 -2.38
N GLN A 40 -17.90 -3.87 -2.54
CA GLN A 40 -18.66 -3.88 -3.78
C GLN A 40 -18.20 -2.75 -4.73
N TRP A 41 -18.26 -3.02 -6.04
CA TRP A 41 -17.75 -2.12 -7.07
C TRP A 41 -18.33 -0.69 -7.03
N ASN A 42 -19.62 -0.56 -6.75
CA ASN A 42 -20.30 0.74 -6.67
C ASN A 42 -20.03 1.50 -5.36
N VAL A 43 -19.22 0.92 -4.46
CA VAL A 43 -18.82 1.53 -3.20
C VAL A 43 -17.36 1.97 -3.35
N SER A 44 -17.15 3.21 -3.81
CA SER A 44 -15.82 3.82 -3.76
C SER A 44 -15.47 4.10 -2.29
N MET A 45 -14.99 3.08 -1.57
CA MET A 45 -14.63 3.09 -0.15
C MET A 45 -15.30 4.20 0.68
N GLU A 46 -16.63 4.15 0.83
CA GLU A 46 -17.34 5.02 1.77
C GLU A 46 -16.78 4.85 3.21
N PHE A 47 -16.08 3.74 3.45
CA PHE A 47 -15.41 3.39 4.69
C PHE A 47 -14.06 4.06 4.91
N LEU A 48 -13.27 4.39 3.87
CA LEU A 48 -11.88 4.84 4.02
C LEU A 48 -11.65 6.25 3.47
N PRO A 49 -11.76 7.29 4.34
CA PRO A 49 -11.45 8.65 3.95
C PRO A 49 -10.07 8.78 3.32
N ASN A 50 -9.99 9.55 2.24
CA ASN A 50 -8.78 9.87 1.46
C ASN A 50 -8.20 8.74 0.61
N TRP A 51 -8.78 7.55 0.63
CA TRP A 51 -8.39 6.45 -0.25
C TRP A 51 -9.46 6.23 -1.32
N ASN A 52 -9.06 5.79 -2.51
CA ASN A 52 -9.98 5.37 -3.57
C ASN A 52 -9.39 4.28 -4.45
N PHE A 53 -10.22 3.75 -5.36
CA PHE A 53 -9.81 2.81 -6.40
C PHE A 53 -9.77 3.53 -7.74
N PRO A 54 -8.60 3.60 -8.40
CA PRO A 54 -8.45 4.28 -9.68
C PRO A 54 -9.00 3.48 -10.87
N ASN A 55 -9.48 2.25 -10.68
CA ASN A 55 -10.07 1.41 -11.72
C ASN A 55 -11.29 0.64 -11.16
N LYS A 56 -11.96 -0.13 -12.04
CA LYS A 56 -12.82 -1.32 -11.84
C LYS A 56 -12.67 -2.29 -10.66
N GLY A 57 -11.49 -2.31 -10.04
CA GLY A 57 -11.14 -3.30 -9.03
C GLY A 57 -11.73 -2.94 -7.66
N THR A 58 -11.81 -3.93 -6.76
CA THR A 58 -12.45 -3.79 -5.45
C THR A 58 -11.54 -4.30 -4.35
N ALA A 59 -10.46 -3.57 -4.05
CA ALA A 59 -9.62 -3.94 -2.92
C ALA A 59 -10.46 -3.96 -1.63
N ASP A 60 -10.17 -4.91 -0.76
CA ASP A 60 -11.03 -5.23 0.37
C ASP A 60 -10.49 -4.67 1.69
N TYR A 61 -11.32 -3.92 2.40
CA TYR A 61 -11.00 -3.42 3.73
C TYR A 61 -11.39 -4.43 4.81
N PHE A 62 -10.41 -4.85 5.60
CA PHE A 62 -10.58 -5.77 6.72
C PHE A 62 -10.33 -5.03 8.03
N ASN A 63 -11.18 -5.28 9.04
CA ASN A 63 -11.04 -4.65 10.35
C ASN A 63 -11.54 -5.59 11.46
N THR A 64 -10.95 -5.51 12.66
CA THR A 64 -11.41 -6.27 13.85
C THR A 64 -12.82 -5.93 14.30
N CYS A 65 -13.35 -4.75 13.94
CA CYS A 65 -14.75 -4.42 14.18
C CYS A 65 -15.69 -4.91 13.05
N GLY A 66 -15.12 -5.48 11.99
CA GLY A 66 -15.88 -6.02 10.87
C GLY A 66 -16.53 -7.37 11.18
N THR A 67 -17.45 -7.77 10.31
CA THR A 67 -18.18 -9.05 10.42
C THR A 67 -18.13 -9.83 9.11
N GLY A 68 -18.53 -11.10 9.15
CA GLY A 68 -18.68 -11.93 7.94
C GLY A 68 -17.38 -12.06 7.16
N ASN A 69 -17.44 -11.80 5.86
CA ASN A 69 -16.28 -11.99 4.97
C ASN A 69 -15.19 -10.92 5.14
N ALA A 70 -15.41 -9.84 5.87
CA ALA A 70 -14.42 -8.79 6.10
C ALA A 70 -13.91 -8.73 7.56
N ALA A 71 -14.30 -9.72 8.38
CA ALA A 71 -13.87 -9.81 9.76
C ALA A 71 -12.36 -10.10 9.88
N VAL A 72 -11.81 -9.74 11.03
CA VAL A 72 -10.44 -10.04 11.41
C VAL A 72 -10.47 -10.81 12.74
N PRO A 73 -9.74 -11.93 12.87
CA PRO A 73 -8.71 -12.39 11.94
C PRO A 73 -9.22 -13.22 10.74
N ASP A 74 -10.41 -13.82 10.82
CA ASP A 74 -10.91 -14.75 9.81
C ASP A 74 -11.83 -14.05 8.80
N ASN A 75 -11.48 -14.15 7.51
CA ASN A 75 -12.22 -13.58 6.39
C ASN A 75 -12.17 -14.50 5.16
N PHE A 76 -12.80 -14.07 4.06
CA PHE A 76 -12.83 -14.85 2.82
C PHE A 76 -11.44 -15.06 2.18
N ALA A 77 -10.40 -14.32 2.59
CA ALA A 77 -9.05 -14.43 2.06
C ALA A 77 -8.11 -15.27 2.97
N GLY A 78 -8.57 -15.67 4.15
CA GLY A 78 -7.83 -16.48 5.13
C GLY A 78 -7.87 -15.91 6.54
N THR A 79 -6.91 -16.33 7.35
CA THR A 79 -6.74 -15.90 8.75
C THR A 79 -5.50 -15.00 8.88
N MET A 80 -5.69 -13.73 9.26
CA MET A 80 -4.61 -12.76 9.43
C MET A 80 -4.93 -11.73 10.52
N LEU A 81 -3.98 -11.48 11.42
CA LEU A 81 -4.05 -10.32 12.32
C LEU A 81 -3.44 -9.08 11.63
N PRO A 82 -3.93 -7.86 11.94
CA PRO A 82 -3.34 -6.64 11.37
C PRO A 82 -1.88 -6.48 11.82
N HIS A 83 -1.03 -5.98 10.92
CA HIS A 83 0.36 -5.65 11.27
C HIS A 83 0.43 -4.64 12.43
N SER A 84 -0.51 -3.69 12.43
CA SER A 84 -0.66 -2.66 13.44
C SER A 84 -2.13 -2.29 13.58
N GLY A 85 -2.55 -1.89 14.78
CA GLY A 85 -3.91 -1.43 14.99
C GLY A 85 -4.94 -2.54 14.75
N ASN A 86 -5.97 -2.23 13.97
CA ASN A 86 -7.16 -3.03 13.79
C ASN A 86 -7.44 -3.39 12.33
N ALA A 87 -6.72 -2.79 11.37
CA ALA A 87 -7.12 -2.85 9.98
C ALA A 87 -6.00 -3.15 8.97
N TYR A 88 -6.40 -3.66 7.81
CA TYR A 88 -5.55 -3.79 6.62
C TYR A 88 -6.39 -3.84 5.33
N ILE A 89 -5.71 -3.78 4.19
CA ILE A 89 -6.33 -3.89 2.87
C ILE A 89 -5.83 -5.17 2.17
N GLY A 90 -6.75 -5.95 1.59
CA GLY A 90 -6.43 -7.02 0.65
C GLY A 90 -6.57 -6.54 -0.78
N MET A 91 -5.70 -7.04 -1.66
CA MET A 91 -5.71 -6.68 -3.08
C MET A 91 -5.43 -7.89 -3.96
N VAL A 92 -6.18 -7.97 -5.06
CA VAL A 92 -5.96 -8.92 -6.14
C VAL A 92 -5.05 -8.29 -7.20
N LEU A 93 -3.77 -8.62 -7.10
CA LEU A 93 -2.73 -8.11 -8.02
C LEU A 93 -2.65 -8.89 -9.35
N LYS A 94 -3.31 -10.05 -9.40
CA LYS A 94 -3.58 -10.84 -10.60
C LYS A 94 -4.64 -11.87 -10.27
N SER A 95 -5.58 -12.12 -11.18
CA SER A 95 -6.55 -13.20 -11.05
C SER A 95 -6.57 -14.12 -12.28
N LEU A 96 -7.52 -15.05 -12.30
CA LEU A 96 -7.85 -15.89 -13.45
C LEU A 96 -8.64 -15.13 -14.53
N LYS A 97 -9.31 -14.02 -14.17
CA LYS A 97 -9.92 -13.12 -15.15
C LYS A 97 -8.79 -12.38 -15.89
N PRO A 98 -8.78 -12.38 -17.23
CA PRO A 98 -7.73 -11.73 -18.01
C PRO A 98 -7.50 -10.27 -17.59
N ASN A 99 -6.25 -9.94 -17.29
CA ASN A 99 -5.77 -8.60 -16.93
C ASN A 99 -6.49 -7.91 -15.76
N TYR A 100 -7.29 -8.63 -14.97
CA TYR A 100 -7.93 -8.06 -13.79
C TYR A 100 -6.90 -7.58 -12.77
N ARG A 101 -7.04 -6.34 -12.29
CA ARG A 101 -6.15 -5.71 -11.31
C ARG A 101 -6.94 -4.89 -10.31
N GLU A 102 -6.46 -4.91 -9.09
CA GLU A 102 -6.89 -3.96 -8.06
C GLU A 102 -5.74 -3.00 -7.73
N TYR A 103 -6.14 -1.78 -7.43
CA TYR A 103 -5.24 -0.70 -7.05
C TYR A 103 -5.86 0.08 -5.91
N VAL A 104 -5.01 0.58 -5.02
CA VAL A 104 -5.38 1.59 -4.03
C VAL A 104 -4.63 2.88 -4.33
N GLN A 105 -5.32 3.99 -4.18
CA GLN A 105 -4.76 5.31 -4.47
C GLN A 105 -5.12 6.31 -3.38
N THR A 106 -4.19 7.20 -3.08
CA THR A 106 -4.44 8.33 -2.17
C THR A 106 -3.69 9.58 -2.59
N LYS A 107 -4.18 10.73 -2.12
CA LYS A 107 -3.52 12.02 -2.27
C LYS A 107 -2.50 12.21 -1.13
N LEU A 108 -1.27 12.55 -1.50
CA LEU A 108 -0.22 12.93 -0.57
C LEU A 108 -0.60 14.22 0.19
N ILE A 109 -0.08 14.36 1.41
CA ILE A 109 -0.30 15.55 2.24
C ILE A 109 0.21 16.82 1.52
N LYS A 110 1.34 16.70 0.82
CA LYS A 110 1.97 17.74 0.01
C LYS A 110 2.58 17.09 -1.24
N PRO A 111 2.75 17.85 -2.34
CA PRO A 111 3.47 17.34 -3.50
C PRO A 111 4.90 16.96 -3.15
N LEU A 112 5.44 15.93 -3.80
CA LEU A 112 6.86 15.60 -3.66
C LEU A 112 7.73 16.73 -4.22
N LEU A 113 8.85 16.96 -3.56
CA LEU A 113 9.81 17.99 -3.92
C LEU A 113 10.75 17.45 -4.99
N LYS A 114 10.92 18.22 -6.05
CA LYS A 114 11.85 17.91 -7.13
C LYS A 114 13.25 17.62 -6.57
N ASP A 115 13.89 16.60 -7.12
CA ASP A 115 15.24 16.17 -6.79
C ASP A 115 15.45 15.65 -5.36
N SER A 116 14.39 15.53 -4.56
CA SER A 116 14.45 14.97 -3.20
C SER A 116 14.35 13.44 -3.22
N ILE A 117 15.00 12.79 -2.25
CA ILE A 117 14.97 11.34 -2.06
C ILE A 117 13.91 10.97 -1.03
N TYR A 118 13.07 10.00 -1.37
CA TYR A 118 12.01 9.45 -0.51
C TYR A 118 12.16 7.93 -0.40
N CYS A 119 11.86 7.31 0.75
CA CYS A 119 11.52 5.87 0.82
C CYS A 119 10.00 5.75 0.77
N MET A 120 9.52 4.88 -0.11
CA MET A 120 8.18 4.33 -0.02
C MET A 120 8.30 2.96 0.64
N SER A 121 7.57 2.75 1.73
CA SER A 121 7.46 1.44 2.37
C SER A 121 6.01 1.04 2.64
N PHE A 122 5.80 -0.27 2.72
CA PHE A 122 4.56 -0.89 3.18
C PHE A 122 4.86 -2.29 3.70
N PHE A 123 3.97 -2.80 4.56
CA PHE A 123 3.97 -4.20 4.98
C PHE A 123 3.02 -4.98 4.10
N TYR A 124 3.40 -6.21 3.73
CA TYR A 124 2.54 -7.12 3.00
C TYR A 124 2.53 -8.51 3.64
N SER A 125 1.43 -9.21 3.46
CA SER A 125 1.32 -10.66 3.67
C SER A 125 0.52 -11.26 2.51
N PHE A 126 0.54 -12.59 2.40
CA PHE A 126 -0.16 -13.29 1.33
C PHE A 126 -1.45 -13.89 1.86
N SER A 127 -2.54 -13.71 1.11
CA SER A 127 -3.78 -14.44 1.36
C SER A 127 -3.51 -15.94 1.40
N GLN A 128 -3.96 -16.58 2.48
CA GLN A 128 -3.80 -18.02 2.67
C GLN A 128 -4.61 -18.79 1.62
N TYR A 129 -5.81 -18.30 1.27
CA TYR A 129 -6.62 -18.97 0.25
C TYR A 129 -6.21 -18.65 -1.19
N SER A 130 -5.20 -17.80 -1.41
CA SER A 130 -4.63 -17.60 -2.74
C SER A 130 -3.87 -18.85 -3.22
N GLY A 131 -3.99 -19.17 -4.51
CA GLY A 131 -3.22 -20.24 -5.16
C GLY A 131 -1.82 -19.82 -5.63
N PHE A 132 -1.53 -18.52 -5.67
CA PHE A 132 -0.23 -17.99 -6.11
C PHE A 132 0.03 -16.58 -5.58
N GLY A 133 1.29 -16.16 -5.62
CA GLY A 133 1.71 -14.79 -5.36
C GLY A 133 2.39 -14.17 -6.60
N VAL A 134 2.29 -12.84 -6.75
CA VAL A 134 3.02 -12.09 -7.77
C VAL A 134 4.41 -11.71 -7.27
N LYS A 135 5.42 -11.71 -8.15
CA LYS A 135 6.81 -11.35 -7.77
C LYS A 135 7.05 -9.85 -7.66
N LYS A 136 6.20 -9.03 -8.28
CA LYS A 136 6.42 -7.60 -8.42
C LYS A 136 5.14 -6.84 -8.08
N VAL A 137 5.29 -5.81 -7.25
CA VAL A 137 4.28 -4.78 -7.01
C VAL A 137 4.84 -3.46 -7.49
N GLY A 138 4.05 -2.65 -8.16
CA GLY A 138 4.44 -1.33 -8.62
C GLY A 138 3.81 -0.23 -7.78
N ALA A 139 4.48 0.92 -7.75
CA ALA A 139 3.88 2.16 -7.30
C ALA A 139 4.05 3.26 -8.34
N TYR A 140 2.93 3.90 -8.65
CA TYR A 140 2.87 5.06 -9.53
C TYR A 140 2.70 6.34 -8.71
N PHE A 141 3.53 7.33 -9.00
CA PHE A 141 3.43 8.69 -8.47
C PHE A 141 3.01 9.64 -9.60
N GLY A 142 1.90 10.34 -9.40
CA GLY A 142 1.28 11.18 -10.43
C GLY A 142 0.93 12.58 -9.92
N ALA A 143 0.96 13.57 -10.81
CA ALA A 143 0.51 14.93 -10.50
C ALA A 143 -1.02 15.03 -10.35
N THR A 144 -1.76 14.11 -10.98
CA THR A 144 -3.21 14.04 -10.98
C THR A 144 -3.69 12.64 -10.56
N GLU A 145 -4.91 12.57 -10.05
CA GLU A 145 -5.60 11.33 -9.72
C GLU A 145 -5.86 10.49 -10.99
N LEU A 146 -5.64 9.18 -10.93
CA LEU A 146 -6.00 8.24 -12.00
C LEU A 146 -7.44 7.78 -11.87
N LYS A 147 -8.11 7.60 -13.01
CA LYS A 147 -9.46 7.01 -13.14
C LYS A 147 -9.58 6.18 -14.41
N GLN A 148 -10.10 4.96 -14.27
CA GLN A 148 -10.37 4.04 -15.35
C GLN A 148 -11.72 3.34 -15.14
N LEU A 149 -12.47 3.15 -16.23
CA LEU A 149 -13.81 2.56 -16.21
C LEU A 149 -13.82 1.04 -16.48
N THR A 150 -12.65 0.40 -16.45
CA THR A 150 -12.46 -1.07 -16.49
C THR A 150 -11.69 -1.53 -15.25
N ASP A 151 -11.73 -2.83 -14.94
CA ASP A 151 -10.93 -3.48 -13.89
C ASP A 151 -9.60 -4.04 -14.39
N GLU A 152 -9.18 -3.55 -15.54
CA GLU A 152 -7.93 -3.96 -16.16
C GLU A 152 -6.74 -3.16 -15.62
N VAL A 153 -5.56 -3.52 -16.11
CA VAL A 153 -4.30 -2.81 -15.87
C VAL A 153 -4.45 -1.32 -16.18
N LEU A 154 -3.97 -0.46 -15.29
CA LEU A 154 -3.91 0.98 -15.56
C LEU A 154 -2.89 1.29 -16.66
N PRO A 155 -3.21 2.18 -17.64
CA PRO A 155 -2.35 2.49 -18.78
C PRO A 155 -1.26 3.51 -18.41
N VAL A 156 -0.54 3.26 -17.32
CA VAL A 156 0.60 4.05 -16.85
C VAL A 156 1.74 3.13 -16.45
N GLU A 157 2.97 3.62 -16.56
CA GLU A 157 4.14 2.91 -16.05
C GLU A 157 4.45 3.34 -14.62
N SER A 158 4.52 2.38 -13.70
CA SER A 158 4.94 2.64 -12.32
C SER A 158 6.41 3.05 -12.25
N GLN A 159 6.73 4.11 -11.52
CA GLN A 159 8.11 4.55 -11.32
C GLN A 159 8.87 3.62 -10.37
N LEU A 160 8.17 2.97 -9.42
CA LEU A 160 8.77 2.02 -8.48
C LEU A 160 8.29 0.61 -8.74
N THR A 161 9.20 -0.35 -8.53
CA THR A 161 8.89 -1.77 -8.51
C THR A 161 9.50 -2.38 -7.25
N PHE A 162 8.67 -3.07 -6.47
CA PHE A 162 9.03 -3.81 -5.28
C PHE A 162 9.17 -5.29 -5.64
N SER A 163 10.34 -5.85 -5.40
CA SER A 163 10.55 -7.30 -5.48
C SER A 163 9.98 -7.95 -4.24
N ILE A 164 8.97 -8.80 -4.42
CA ILE A 164 8.27 -9.46 -3.33
C ILE A 164 9.00 -10.74 -2.96
N ASN A 165 9.40 -10.85 -1.70
CA ASN A 165 9.94 -12.07 -1.14
C ASN A 165 8.80 -13.06 -0.90
N LEU A 166 8.61 -13.99 -1.85
CA LEU A 166 7.55 -14.99 -1.82
C LEU A 166 7.92 -16.11 -0.85
N THR A 167 7.01 -16.41 0.06
CA THR A 167 7.15 -17.46 1.07
C THR A 167 5.83 -18.20 1.23
N ASN A 168 5.91 -19.51 1.55
CA ASN A 168 4.73 -20.29 1.95
C ASN A 168 4.34 -20.01 3.41
N ASP A 169 5.20 -19.36 4.19
CA ASP A 169 4.85 -18.85 5.52
C ASP A 169 4.05 -17.55 5.38
N ARG A 170 2.72 -17.69 5.43
CA ARG A 170 1.74 -16.64 5.14
C ARG A 170 0.97 -16.22 6.40
N LYS A 171 1.68 -16.19 7.52
CA LYS A 171 1.15 -15.79 8.84
C LYS A 171 1.79 -14.50 9.37
N ASP A 172 2.89 -14.07 8.75
CA ASP A 172 3.61 -12.87 9.14
C ASP A 172 3.54 -11.79 8.07
N TRP A 173 3.81 -10.56 8.51
CA TRP A 173 3.95 -9.39 7.66
C TRP A 173 5.42 -9.14 7.32
N ILE A 174 5.69 -8.83 6.06
CA ILE A 174 7.02 -8.56 5.52
C ILE A 174 7.06 -7.11 5.06
N GLU A 175 8.12 -6.38 5.42
CA GLU A 175 8.33 -5.01 4.94
C GLU A 175 8.92 -5.00 3.52
N ALA A 176 8.33 -4.17 2.65
CA ALA A 176 8.94 -3.74 1.41
C ALA A 176 9.27 -2.24 1.52
N CYS A 177 10.52 -1.83 1.28
CA CYS A 177 10.91 -0.42 1.10
C CYS A 177 11.76 -0.29 -0.17
N VAL A 178 11.51 0.79 -0.92
CA VAL A 178 12.36 1.23 -2.02
C VAL A 178 12.54 2.74 -1.92
N THR A 179 13.78 3.19 -2.08
CA THR A 179 14.09 4.62 -2.18
C THR A 179 14.07 5.09 -3.63
N PHE A 180 13.61 6.32 -3.85
CA PHE A 180 13.60 6.94 -5.17
C PHE A 180 13.80 8.44 -5.10
N LYS A 181 14.22 9.01 -6.23
CA LYS A 181 14.36 10.45 -6.42
C LYS A 181 13.11 10.98 -7.13
N ALA A 182 12.40 11.90 -6.50
CA ALA A 182 11.18 12.48 -7.06
C ALA A 182 11.48 13.44 -8.22
N ALA A 183 10.62 13.43 -9.24
CA ALA A 183 10.68 14.36 -10.36
C ALA A 183 10.08 15.74 -9.99
N GLY A 184 9.21 15.77 -8.97
CA GLY A 184 8.54 16.95 -8.47
C GLY A 184 7.08 17.05 -8.94
N ASN A 185 6.25 17.67 -8.10
CA ASN A 185 4.81 17.88 -8.30
C ASN A 185 3.94 16.61 -8.26
N GLU A 186 4.49 15.45 -7.93
CA GLU A 186 3.69 14.25 -7.70
C GLU A 186 2.81 14.46 -6.45
N GLN A 187 1.50 14.32 -6.62
CA GLN A 187 0.49 14.57 -5.58
C GLN A 187 -0.29 13.32 -5.18
N TYR A 188 -0.23 12.27 -5.99
CA TYR A 188 -0.94 11.01 -5.77
C TYR A 188 0.03 9.86 -5.80
N ILE A 189 -0.31 8.83 -5.04
CA ILE A 189 0.36 7.54 -5.06
C ILE A 189 -0.68 6.46 -5.34
N THR A 190 -0.36 5.56 -6.26
CA THR A 190 -1.18 4.41 -6.64
C THR A 190 -0.35 3.14 -6.50
N LEU A 191 -0.79 2.21 -5.67
CA LEU A 191 -0.14 0.91 -5.45
C LEU A 191 -0.93 -0.18 -6.18
N GLY A 192 -0.24 -1.13 -6.80
CA GLY A 192 -0.86 -2.32 -7.42
C GLY A 192 0.08 -3.02 -8.41
N ASN A 193 -0.46 -3.74 -9.40
CA ASN A 193 0.35 -4.40 -10.43
C ASN A 193 0.07 -3.79 -11.81
N PHE A 194 1.07 -3.10 -12.37
CA PHE A 194 0.99 -2.38 -13.65
C PHE A 194 1.39 -3.24 -14.86
N LEU A 195 1.70 -4.52 -14.63
CA LEU A 195 2.03 -5.47 -15.69
C LEU A 195 0.78 -6.21 -16.15
N ASN A 196 0.65 -6.40 -17.45
CA ASN A 196 -0.34 -7.32 -18.02
C ASN A 196 -0.04 -8.77 -17.64
N ASP A 197 -0.98 -9.67 -17.91
CA ASP A 197 -0.84 -11.07 -17.51
C ASP A 197 0.39 -11.76 -18.12
N ALA A 198 0.74 -11.45 -19.37
CA ALA A 198 1.90 -12.01 -20.04
C ALA A 198 3.23 -11.59 -19.41
N LYS A 199 3.28 -10.40 -18.78
CA LYS A 199 4.48 -9.87 -18.10
C LYS A 199 4.45 -10.08 -16.58
N THR A 200 3.34 -10.58 -16.02
CA THR A 200 3.21 -10.80 -14.57
C THR A 200 3.76 -12.18 -14.21
N GLU A 201 4.92 -12.22 -13.58
CA GLU A 201 5.47 -13.45 -13.02
C GLU A 201 4.76 -13.83 -11.71
N VAL A 202 4.33 -15.09 -11.62
CA VAL A 202 3.69 -15.67 -10.43
C VAL A 202 4.45 -16.88 -9.91
N VAL A 203 4.28 -17.18 -8.63
CA VAL A 203 4.76 -18.42 -8.00
C VAL A 203 3.56 -19.09 -7.31
N PRO A 204 3.27 -20.37 -7.62
CA PRO A 204 2.24 -21.12 -6.93
C PRO A 204 2.54 -21.26 -5.44
N PHE A 205 1.51 -21.15 -4.60
CA PHE A 205 1.60 -21.48 -3.19
C PHE A 205 1.27 -22.95 -2.94
N ASP A 206 1.94 -23.53 -1.95
CA ASP A 206 1.56 -24.84 -1.43
C ASP A 206 0.44 -24.68 -0.40
N ASN A 207 -0.80 -24.93 -0.83
CA ASN A 207 -1.97 -24.86 0.04
C ASN A 207 -2.25 -26.18 0.78
N SER A 208 -1.45 -27.24 0.57
CA SER A 208 -1.67 -28.54 1.22
C SER A 208 -1.44 -28.51 2.74
N LYS A 209 -0.79 -27.46 3.25
CA LYS A 209 -0.44 -27.27 4.66
C LYS A 209 -1.27 -26.21 5.37
N LEU A 210 -2.28 -25.65 4.70
CA LEU A 210 -3.22 -24.75 5.34
C LEU A 210 -4.30 -25.57 6.08
N PRO A 211 -4.81 -25.05 7.21
CA PRO A 211 -5.90 -25.67 7.94
C PRO A 211 -7.19 -25.75 7.12
#